data_AF-A0A2W5XHR5-F1
#
_entry.id   AF-A0A2W5XHR5-F1
#
_cell.length_a   1.000
_cell.length_b   1.000
_cell.length_c   1.000
_cell.angle_alpha   90.00
_cell.angle_beta   90.00
_cell.angle_gamma   90.00
#
_symmetry.space_group_name_H-M   'P 1'
#
loop_
_entity.id
_entity.type
_entity.pdbx_description
1 polymer ?
#
loop_
_entity_poly.entity_id
_entity_poly.type
_entity_poly.pdbx_seq_one_letter_code
_entity_poly.pdbx_strand_id
1 'polypeptide(L)'
;MIRYGNRVSEVIEEIAPGWRVEGRRGRIGTVDAVFADYLLVRTPGLVPIDLYVPRAEVSVEAPGRLRASADRADAHQRWRRPLRSAPHD
;
A
#
# COMPACT_ATOMS: atom_id res chain seq x y z
N MET A 1 26.09 -8.34 27.60
CA MET A 1 25.85 -9.37 26.58
C MET A 1 24.69 -8.87 25.71
N ILE A 2 25.01 -8.40 24.49
CA ILE A 2 24.23 -8.21 23.23
C ILE A 2 22.69 -7.98 23.37
N ARG A 3 22.16 -6.75 23.25
CA ARG A 3 21.41 -6.14 22.09
C ARG A 3 20.55 -7.15 21.29
N TYR A 4 19.26 -6.96 20.98
CA TYR A 4 18.62 -5.98 20.08
C TYR A 4 17.14 -5.90 20.48
N GLY A 5 16.55 -4.71 20.64
CA GLY A 5 15.69 -4.21 19.55
C GLY A 5 14.62 -3.29 20.12
N ASN A 6 15.07 -2.22 20.77
CA ASN A 6 14.33 -0.98 20.89
C ASN A 6 13.84 -0.57 19.48
N ARG A 7 12.62 -0.04 19.36
CA ARG A 7 12.14 0.81 18.23
C ARG A 7 11.45 0.15 17.02
N VAL A 8 10.52 -0.80 17.20
CA VAL A 8 9.58 -1.18 16.12
C VAL A 8 8.19 -0.55 16.32
N SER A 9 7.83 -0.18 17.54
CA SER A 9 6.45 0.21 17.89
C SER A 9 6.15 1.71 17.84
N GLU A 10 7.17 2.57 17.71
CA GLU A 10 7.02 4.03 17.88
C GLU A 10 7.29 4.84 16.61
N VAL A 11 7.51 4.17 15.48
CA VAL A 11 7.66 4.80 14.16
C VAL A 11 6.61 4.22 13.21
N ILE A 12 5.36 4.15 13.65
CA ILE A 12 4.30 4.47 12.70
C ILE A 12 4.30 5.99 12.68
N GLU A 13 5.25 6.61 11.99
CA GLU A 13 4.98 7.93 11.43
C GLU A 13 3.64 7.77 10.73
N GLU A 14 2.64 8.52 11.18
CA GLU A 14 1.26 8.36 10.76
C GLU A 14 1.25 8.40 9.24
N ILE A 15 1.04 7.22 8.62
CA ILE A 15 0.94 7.12 7.17
C ILE A 15 -0.18 8.08 6.80
N ALA A 16 0.11 9.02 5.92
CA ALA A 16 -0.82 10.07 5.55
C ALA A 16 -1.18 9.98 4.06
N PRO A 17 -2.34 10.55 3.67
CA PRO A 17 -2.62 10.82 2.26
C PRO A 17 -1.46 11.57 1.59
N GLY A 18 -1.22 11.27 0.31
CA GLY A 18 -0.13 11.83 -0.49
C GLY A 18 1.17 11.01 -0.49
N TRP A 19 1.31 10.03 0.42
CA TRP A 19 2.50 9.18 0.49
C TRP A 19 2.62 8.29 -0.77
N ARG A 20 3.84 8.11 -1.27
CA ARG A 20 4.09 7.28 -2.46
C ARG A 20 4.23 5.82 -2.06
N VAL A 21 3.59 4.94 -2.83
CA VAL A 21 3.73 3.48 -2.65
C VAL A 21 4.54 2.92 -3.82
N GLU A 22 5.68 2.30 -3.50
CA GLU A 22 6.57 1.67 -4.47
C GLU A 22 6.59 0.15 -4.27
N GLY A 23 6.49 -0.58 -5.36
CA GLY A 23 6.77 -2.01 -5.40
C GLY A 23 8.21 -2.27 -5.82
N ARG A 24 8.59 -3.55 -5.95
CA ARG A 24 9.95 -3.95 -6.33
C ARG A 24 10.37 -3.42 -7.71
N ARG A 25 9.43 -3.28 -8.65
CA ARG A 25 9.63 -2.83 -10.03
C ARG A 25 9.17 -1.39 -10.30
N GLY A 26 8.94 -0.60 -9.27
CA GLY A 26 8.64 0.83 -9.39
C GLY A 26 7.32 1.26 -8.74
N ARG A 27 6.86 2.47 -9.05
CA ARG A 27 5.71 3.09 -8.39
C ARG A 27 4.41 2.34 -8.66
N ILE A 28 3.72 1.98 -7.57
CA ILE A 28 2.37 1.43 -7.58
C ILE A 28 1.36 2.57 -7.59
N GLY A 29 1.51 3.55 -6.70
CA GLY A 29 0.51 4.60 -6.53
C GLY A 29 0.84 5.66 -5.48
N THR A 30 -0.21 6.35 -5.07
CA THR A 30 -0.21 7.30 -3.96
C THR A 30 -1.33 6.94 -3.01
N VAL A 31 -1.08 7.04 -1.71
CA VAL A 31 -2.09 6.88 -0.67
C VAL A 31 -3.10 8.01 -0.81
N ASP A 32 -4.36 7.66 -1.06
CA ASP A 32 -5.49 8.57 -1.13
C ASP A 32 -6.18 8.69 0.24
N ALA A 33 -6.35 7.57 0.93
CA ALA A 33 -6.94 7.51 2.27
C ALA A 33 -6.32 6.37 3.10
N VAL A 34 -6.42 6.52 4.42
CA VAL A 34 -5.82 5.62 5.41
C VAL A 34 -6.93 5.11 6.31
N PHE A 35 -7.04 3.78 6.41
CA PHE A 35 -8.00 3.11 7.26
C PHE A 35 -7.26 2.28 8.31
N ALA A 36 -8.00 1.75 9.29
CA ALA A 36 -7.44 0.95 10.37
C ALA A 36 -6.59 -0.22 9.82
N ASP A 37 -7.15 -0.97 8.86
CA ASP A 37 -6.57 -2.23 8.38
C ASP A 37 -5.91 -2.14 6.99
N TYR A 38 -6.21 -1.09 6.23
CA TYR A 38 -5.74 -0.95 4.84
C TYR A 38 -5.52 0.51 4.42
N LEU A 39 -4.79 0.67 3.32
CA LEU A 39 -4.56 1.94 2.63
C LEU A 39 -5.31 1.93 1.31
N LEU A 40 -6.00 3.01 1.00
CA LEU A 40 -6.53 3.25 -0.33
C LEU A 40 -5.42 3.88 -1.17
N VAL A 41 -4.97 3.17 -2.20
CA VAL A 41 -3.85 3.60 -3.05
C VAL A 41 -4.34 3.80 -4.47
N ARG A 42 -4.21 5.03 -4.96
CA ARG A 42 -4.59 5.40 -6.33
C ARG A 42 -3.41 5.23 -7.27
N THR A 43 -3.56 4.41 -8.31
CA THR A 43 -2.51 4.19 -9.30
C THR A 43 -2.35 5.38 -10.25
N PRO A 44 -1.13 5.68 -10.73
CA PRO A 44 -0.95 6.72 -11.73
C PRO A 44 -1.39 6.22 -13.12
N GLY A 45 -1.99 7.11 -13.91
CA GLY A 45 -2.41 6.83 -15.29
C GLY A 45 -3.61 7.67 -15.71
N LEU A 46 -4.00 7.56 -16.98
CA LEU A 46 -5.19 8.23 -17.53
C LEU A 46 -6.49 7.74 -16.89
N VAL A 47 -6.52 6.46 -16.50
CA VAL A 47 -7.64 5.87 -15.78
C VAL A 47 -7.11 5.36 -14.44
N PRO A 48 -7.14 6.17 -13.38
CA PRO A 48 -6.68 5.75 -12.06
C PRO A 48 -7.56 4.63 -11.51
N ILE A 49 -6.92 3.61 -10.95
CA ILE A 49 -7.57 2.50 -10.26
C ILE A 49 -7.26 2.62 -8.78
N ASP A 50 -8.26 2.34 -7.95
CA ASP A 50 -8.12 2.30 -6.50
C ASP A 50 -7.75 0.88 -6.05
N LEU A 51 -6.66 0.78 -5.30
CA LEU A 51 -6.14 -0.45 -4.71
C LEU A 51 -6.33 -0.41 -3.19
N TYR A 52 -6.82 -1.51 -2.63
CA TYR A 52 -7.04 -1.67 -1.19
C TYR A 52 -5.87 -2.45 -0.61
N VAL A 53 -4.82 -1.75 -0.22
CA VAL A 53 -3.54 -2.35 0.18
C VAL A 53 -3.53 -2.63 1.68
N PRO A 54 -3.44 -3.90 2.13
CA PRO A 54 -3.36 -4.21 3.55
C PRO A 54 -2.13 -3.57 4.20
N ARG A 55 -2.27 -3.05 5.42
CA ARG A 55 -1.13 -2.42 6.12
C ARG A 55 0.02 -3.38 6.39
N ALA A 56 -0.26 -4.66 6.57
CA ALA A 56 0.74 -5.71 6.75
C ALA A 56 1.60 -5.96 5.49
N GLU A 57 1.12 -5.55 4.32
CA GLU A 57 1.79 -5.74 3.03
C GLU A 57 2.67 -4.53 2.64
N VAL A 58 2.75 -3.52 3.51
CA VAL A 58 3.58 -2.32 3.29
C VAL A 58 4.50 -2.05 4.48
N SER A 59 5.63 -1.44 4.20
CA SER A 59 6.59 -0.99 5.21
C SER A 59 7.01 0.44 4.90
N VAL A 60 7.24 1.24 5.95
CA VAL A 60 7.77 2.61 5.79
C VAL A 60 9.24 2.52 5.40
N GLU A 61 9.58 3.06 4.23
CA GLU A 61 10.98 3.13 3.76
C GLU A 61 11.62 4.47 4.17
N ALA A 62 10.85 5.54 4.06
CA ALA A 62 11.20 6.90 4.48
C ALA A 62 9.91 7.71 4.71
N PRO A 63 9.98 8.87 5.38
CA PRO A 63 8.83 9.77 5.50
C PRO A 63 8.27 10.09 4.11
N GLY A 64 6.97 9.86 3.90
CA GLY A 64 6.32 10.08 2.61
C GLY A 64 6.49 8.95 1.58
N ARG A 65 7.20 7.86 1.90
CA ARG A 65 7.44 6.72 0.99
C ARG A 65 7.22 5.36 1.68
N LEU A 66 6.33 4.57 1.09
CA LEU A 66 6.03 3.20 1.47
C LEU A 66 6.57 2.21 0.45
N ARG A 67 7.09 1.09 0.95
CA ARG A 67 7.47 -0.07 0.16
C ARG A 67 6.40 -1.15 0.32
N ALA A 68 5.82 -1.57 -0.79
CA ALA A 68 4.92 -2.72 -0.85
C ALA A 68 5.73 -4.01 -1.08
N SER A 69 5.25 -5.11 -0.50
CA SER A 69 5.77 -6.47 -0.74
C SER A 69 5.56 -6.92 -2.19
N ALA A 70 4.48 -6.44 -2.82
CA ALA A 70 4.06 -6.82 -4.17
C ALA A 70 4.57 -5.86 -5.24
N ASP A 71 4.71 -6.37 -6.47
CA ASP A 71 4.93 -5.56 -7.67
C ASP A 71 3.62 -4.98 -8.21
N ARG A 72 3.69 -3.95 -9.06
CA ARG A 72 2.49 -3.28 -9.61
C ARG A 72 1.51 -4.26 -10.26
N ALA A 73 2.00 -5.22 -11.05
CA ALA A 73 1.15 -6.22 -11.69
C ALA A 73 0.42 -7.11 -10.67
N ASP A 74 1.12 -7.54 -9.63
CA ASP A 74 0.57 -8.38 -8.56
C ASP A 74 -0.38 -7.59 -7.67
N ALA A 75 -0.04 -6.34 -7.35
CA ALA A 75 -0.90 -5.41 -6.62
C ALA A 75 -2.24 -5.19 -7.33
N HIS A 76 -2.23 -5.04 -8.66
CA HIS A 76 -3.45 -4.92 -9.46
C HIS A 76 -4.32 -6.19 -9.45
N GLN A 77 -3.73 -7.38 -9.32
CA GLN A 77 -4.51 -8.63 -9.25
C GLN A 77 -5.01 -8.90 -7.82
N ARG A 78 -4.20 -8.61 -6.80
CA ARG A 78 -4.47 -8.94 -5.40
C ARG A 78 -5.33 -7.91 -4.68
N TRP A 79 -5.14 -6.63 -4.97
CA TRP A 79 -5.71 -5.53 -4.16
C TRP A 79 -6.70 -4.68 -4.93
N ARG A 80 -6.92 -4.97 -6.21
CA ARG A 80 -8.07 -4.45 -6.92
C ARG A 80 -9.29 -5.20 -6.41
N ARG A 81 -10.30 -4.47 -5.91
CA ARG A 81 -11.62 -5.09 -5.74
C ARG A 81 -12.05 -5.65 -7.10
N PRO A 82 -12.48 -6.92 -7.19
CA PRO A 82 -13.27 -7.32 -8.33
C PRO A 82 -14.42 -6.32 -8.44
N LEU A 83 -14.59 -5.71 -9.62
CA LEU A 83 -15.89 -5.14 -9.96
C LEU A 83 -16.84 -6.32 -9.77
N ARG A 84 -17.64 -6.25 -8.70
CA ARG A 84 -18.71 -7.18 -8.33
C ARG A 84 -18.93 -8.16 -9.48
N SER A 85 -18.48 -9.40 -9.35
CA SER A 85 -19.05 -10.47 -10.17
C SER A 85 -20.55 -10.36 -9.87
N ALA A 86 -21.28 -9.71 -10.76
CA ALA A 86 -22.68 -9.99 -10.88
C ALA A 86 -22.71 -11.52 -11.08
N PRO A 87 -23.43 -12.28 -10.24
CA PRO A 87 -23.75 -13.63 -10.64
C PRO A 87 -24.50 -13.47 -11.96
N HIS A 88 -23.81 -13.77 -13.07
CA HIS A 88 -24.52 -14.08 -14.28
C HIS A 88 -25.11 -15.48 -14.03
N ASP A 89 -26.44 -15.53 -14.09
CA ASP A 89 -27.28 -16.74 -14.11
C ASP A 89 -26.68 -17.87 -14.96
#